data_AF-A0A3D3XMP5-F1
#
_entry.id   AF-A0A3D3XMP5-F1
#
_cell.length_a   1.000
_cell.length_b   1.000
_cell.length_c   1.000
_cell.angle_alpha   90.00
_cell.angle_beta   90.00
_cell.angle_gamma   90.00
#
_symmetry.space_group_name_H-M   'P 1'
#
loop_
_entity.id
_entity.type
_entity.pdbx_description
1 polymer ?
#
loop_
_entity_poly.entity_id
_entity_poly.type
_entity_poly.pdbx_seq_one_letter_code
_entity_poly.pdbx_strand_id
1 'polypeptide(L)'
;MIGFGAPLSALESEDLLHYRVGNVNIRPQFTGGMVYNDNIFFRSDDTSRQLLAGPREGDLINQIGPGVTFTLGENPINTLSFSYNYLHRFYTDHSDVSSGDHAAALLAAVTSGKVRVSTSHSLSYLTGIQGGNQLIAEQGNRLLFSDQLRVSLDLTPK
;
A
#
# COMPACT_ATOMS: atom_id res chain seq x y z
N MET A 1 24.77 46.76 -3.00
CA MET A 1 24.78 45.55 -2.15
C MET A 1 24.35 44.39 -3.03
N ILE A 2 25.19 43.36 -3.10
CA ILE A 2 25.14 42.25 -4.05
C ILE A 2 23.85 41.43 -3.84
N GLY A 3 23.14 41.14 -4.93
CA GLY A 3 21.97 40.28 -4.95
C GLY A 3 22.36 38.80 -4.92
N PHE A 4 21.61 38.03 -4.14
CA PHE A 4 21.49 36.58 -4.27
C PHE A 4 20.04 36.21 -3.95
N GLY A 5 19.23 36.14 -5.00
CA GLY A 5 17.95 35.44 -4.98
C GLY A 5 18.02 34.41 -6.08
N ALA A 6 18.48 33.21 -5.76
CA ALA A 6 18.38 32.10 -6.69
C ALA A 6 16.89 31.94 -7.08
N PRO A 7 16.55 31.77 -8.36
CA PRO A 7 15.21 31.37 -8.71
C PRO A 7 14.97 30.00 -8.06
N LEU A 8 14.10 29.94 -7.05
CA LEU A 8 13.51 28.68 -6.64
C LEU A 8 12.63 28.23 -7.82
N SER A 9 13.20 27.43 -8.72
CA SER A 9 12.40 26.59 -9.58
C SER A 9 11.56 25.72 -8.65
N ALA A 10 10.24 25.83 -8.75
CA ALA A 10 9.32 24.95 -8.03
C ALA A 10 9.64 23.52 -8.48
N LEU A 11 10.27 22.76 -7.59
CA LEU A 11 10.51 21.34 -7.81
C LEU A 11 9.17 20.64 -7.70
N GLU A 12 8.65 20.13 -8.79
CA GLU A 12 7.40 19.37 -8.76
C GLU A 12 7.69 17.95 -8.27
N SER A 13 6.68 17.28 -7.68
CA SER A 13 6.86 15.91 -7.17
C SER A 13 7.29 14.93 -8.28
N GLU A 14 6.90 15.24 -9.51
CA GLU A 14 7.32 14.51 -10.72
C GLU A 14 8.82 14.66 -11.04
N ASP A 15 9.46 15.77 -10.68
CA ASP A 15 10.90 15.99 -10.92
C ASP A 15 11.79 15.15 -9.99
N LEU A 16 11.25 14.74 -8.83
CA LEU A 16 11.97 13.95 -7.82
C LEU A 16 11.58 12.47 -7.78
N LEU A 17 10.34 12.15 -8.15
CA LEU A 17 9.74 10.83 -7.93
C LEU A 17 9.28 10.15 -9.21
N HIS A 18 9.75 10.61 -10.38
CA HIS A 18 9.48 9.97 -11.66
C HIS A 18 10.75 9.87 -12.51
N TYR A 19 11.31 8.66 -12.60
CA TYR A 19 12.50 8.39 -13.40
C TYR A 19 12.11 7.59 -14.63
N ARG A 20 12.65 7.96 -15.79
CA ARG A 20 12.40 7.25 -17.03
C ARG A 20 13.71 6.74 -17.62
N VAL A 21 13.79 5.42 -17.83
CA VAL A 21 14.91 4.77 -18.51
C VAL A 21 14.36 4.04 -19.73
N GLY A 22 14.46 4.68 -20.90
CA GLY A 22 13.83 4.18 -22.13
C GLY A 22 12.31 4.13 -22.01
N ASN A 23 11.74 2.93 -22.14
CA ASN A 23 10.30 2.69 -22.03
C ASN A 23 9.84 2.28 -20.63
N VAL A 24 10.76 2.29 -19.66
CA VAL A 24 10.47 1.97 -18.26
C VAL A 24 10.34 3.25 -17.46
N ASN A 25 9.19 3.43 -16.83
CA ASN A 25 8.92 4.45 -15.84
C ASN A 25 9.11 3.85 -14.45
N ILE A 26 9.84 4.54 -13.58
CA ILE A 26 10.12 4.15 -12.21
C ILE A 26 9.59 5.26 -11.32
N ARG A 27 8.68 4.90 -10.42
CA ARG A 27 8.00 5.82 -9.52
C ARG A 27 8.21 5.38 -8.08
N PRO A 28 9.23 5.89 -7.36
CA PRO A 28 9.30 5.73 -5.92
C PRO A 28 8.11 6.39 -5.23
N GLN A 29 7.73 5.82 -4.09
CA GLN A 29 6.60 6.23 -3.27
C GLN A 29 7.04 6.23 -1.82
N PHE A 30 6.45 7.11 -1.02
CA PHE A 30 6.69 7.16 0.41
C PHE A 30 5.39 7.48 1.12
N THR A 31 5.08 6.69 2.14
CA THR A 31 3.94 6.87 3.03
C THR A 31 4.48 7.16 4.42
N GLY A 32 3.97 8.20 5.05
CA GLY A 32 4.28 8.55 6.43
C GLY A 32 3.02 9.04 7.11
N GLY A 33 2.82 8.70 8.37
CA GLY A 33 1.65 9.14 9.11
C GLY A 33 1.70 8.80 10.58
N MET A 34 0.81 9.42 11.34
CA MET A 34 0.63 9.17 12.77
C MET A 34 -0.87 9.11 13.06
N VAL A 35 -1.29 8.09 13.77
CA VAL A 35 -2.69 7.84 14.10
C VAL A 35 -2.79 7.41 15.56
N TYR A 36 -3.65 8.06 16.33
CA TYR A 36 -4.04 7.55 17.63
C TYR A 36 -5.23 6.60 17.47
N ASN A 37 -5.12 5.40 18.05
CA ASN A 37 -6.20 4.41 18.12
C ASN A 37 -6.43 4.10 19.60
N ASP A 38 -7.64 4.32 20.10
CA ASP A 38 -8.02 4.11 21.50
C ASP A 38 -8.33 2.65 21.85
N ASN A 39 -8.28 1.75 20.86
CA ASN A 39 -8.59 0.34 21.00
C ASN A 39 -7.81 -0.54 20.01
N ILE A 40 -6.49 -0.63 20.19
CA ILE A 40 -5.59 -1.33 19.25
C ILE A 40 -5.83 -2.85 19.20
N PHE A 41 -6.41 -3.42 20.26
CA PHE A 41 -6.73 -4.85 20.38
C PHE A 41 -8.22 -5.16 20.17
N PHE A 42 -9.02 -4.21 19.69
CA PHE A 42 -10.44 -4.42 19.37
C PHE A 42 -11.27 -4.98 20.55
N ARG A 43 -10.92 -4.60 21.78
CA ARG A 43 -11.54 -5.10 23.03
C ARG A 43 -12.88 -4.39 23.30
N SER A 44 -13.75 -5.08 24.04
CA SER A 44 -15.09 -4.60 24.41
C SER A 44 -15.07 -3.76 25.69
N ASP A 45 -16.05 -2.86 25.85
CA ASP A 45 -16.30 -2.13 27.10
C ASP A 45 -17.15 -2.91 28.12
N ASP A 46 -17.65 -4.09 27.73
CA ASP A 46 -18.44 -4.96 28.60
C ASP A 46 -17.55 -5.51 29.73
N THR A 47 -17.91 -5.22 30.98
CA THR A 47 -17.19 -5.65 32.19
C THR A 47 -16.92 -7.16 32.21
N SER A 48 -17.87 -7.97 31.73
CA SER A 48 -17.71 -9.43 31.69
C SER A 48 -16.63 -9.88 30.70
N ARG A 49 -16.46 -9.13 29.60
CA ARG A 49 -15.41 -9.38 28.59
C ARG A 49 -14.07 -8.79 28.99
N GLN A 50 -14.06 -7.65 29.69
CA GLN A 50 -12.83 -7.04 30.20
C GLN A 50 -12.12 -7.94 31.22
N LEU A 51 -12.86 -8.69 32.03
CA LEU A 51 -12.27 -9.67 32.96
C LEU A 51 -11.49 -10.79 32.27
N LEU A 52 -11.82 -11.10 31.00
CA LEU A 52 -11.20 -12.17 30.23
C LEU A 52 -10.07 -11.66 29.31
N ALA A 53 -10.29 -10.51 28.66
CA ALA A 53 -9.41 -10.00 27.60
C ALA A 53 -8.66 -8.71 27.99
N GLY A 54 -8.90 -8.17 29.19
CA GLY A 54 -8.36 -6.88 29.63
C GLY A 54 -9.21 -5.68 29.17
N PRO A 55 -8.94 -4.48 29.72
CA PRO A 55 -9.57 -3.23 29.29
C PRO A 55 -9.12 -2.84 27.87
N ARG A 56 -9.81 -1.88 27.25
CA ARG A 56 -9.32 -1.25 26.01
C ARG A 56 -7.97 -0.61 26.26
N GLU A 57 -7.08 -0.77 25.29
CA GLU A 57 -5.75 -0.17 25.28
C GLU A 57 -5.63 0.69 24.04
N GLY A 58 -5.24 1.94 24.26
CA GLY A 58 -4.96 2.88 23.20
C GLY A 58 -3.46 3.00 22.94
N ASP A 59 -3.10 3.44 21.74
CA ASP A 59 -1.72 3.73 21.39
C ASP A 59 -1.64 4.81 20.30
N LEU A 60 -0.53 5.54 20.32
CA LEU A 60 -0.09 6.38 19.23
C LEU A 60 0.74 5.57 18.24
N ILE A 61 0.19 5.35 17.05
CA ILE A 61 0.78 4.53 16.00
C ILE A 61 1.46 5.43 14.98
N ASN A 62 2.77 5.29 14.83
CA ASN A 62 3.55 5.93 13.78
C ASN A 62 3.72 4.97 12.61
N GLN A 63 3.57 5.44 11.39
CA GLN A 63 3.64 4.62 10.19
C GLN A 63 4.64 5.21 9.20
N ILE A 64 5.50 4.36 8.64
CA ILE A 64 6.44 4.73 7.59
C ILE A 64 6.51 3.61 6.56
N GLY A 65 6.55 3.97 5.28
CA GLY A 65 6.47 2.98 4.23
C GLY A 65 7.08 3.45 2.91
N PRO A 66 8.23 2.90 2.49
CA PRO A 66 8.71 3.08 1.13
C PRO A 66 7.93 2.20 0.16
N GLY A 67 7.85 2.66 -1.08
CA GLY A 67 7.28 1.91 -2.19
C GLY A 67 7.96 2.26 -3.50
N VAL A 68 7.75 1.41 -4.49
CA VAL A 68 8.21 1.65 -5.86
C VAL A 68 7.26 0.99 -6.84
N THR A 69 7.02 1.68 -7.94
CA THR A 69 6.31 1.13 -9.10
C THR A 69 7.20 1.22 -10.33
N PHE A 70 7.30 0.13 -11.07
CA PHE A 70 7.93 0.04 -12.38
C PHE A 70 6.83 -0.18 -13.41
N THR A 71 6.81 0.63 -14.46
CA THR A 71 5.83 0.51 -15.55
C THR A 71 6.56 0.52 -16.89
N LEU A 72 6.44 -0.55 -17.65
CA LEU A 72 6.83 -0.62 -19.04
C LEU A 72 5.64 -0.22 -19.93
N GLY A 73 5.83 0.77 -20.79
CA GLY A 73 4.82 1.29 -21.71
C GLY A 73 4.30 2.68 -21.34
N GLU A 74 3.75 3.40 -22.32
CA GLU A 74 3.33 4.80 -22.18
C GLU A 74 1.80 5.01 -22.17
N ASN A 75 1.01 4.00 -22.56
CA ASN A 75 -0.45 4.12 -22.69
C ASN A 75 -1.15 3.03 -21.87
N PRO A 76 -2.30 3.30 -21.19
CA PRO A 76 -3.04 2.36 -20.32
C PRO A 76 -3.62 1.11 -21.03
N ILE A 77 -3.25 0.93 -22.29
CA ILE A 77 -3.72 -0.10 -23.22
C ILE A 77 -2.69 -1.22 -23.34
N ASN A 78 -1.40 -0.88 -23.43
CA ASN A 78 -0.28 -1.81 -23.58
C ASN A 78 0.75 -1.52 -22.48
N THR A 79 0.55 -2.11 -21.31
CA THR A 79 1.39 -1.87 -20.14
C THR A 79 1.74 -3.16 -19.42
N LEU A 80 2.90 -3.16 -18.79
CA LEU A 80 3.28 -4.10 -17.75
C LEU A 80 3.75 -3.27 -16.56
N SER A 81 3.10 -3.41 -15.42
CA SER A 81 3.45 -2.70 -14.19
C SER A 81 3.70 -3.67 -13.05
N PHE A 82 4.81 -3.48 -12.35
CA PHE A 82 5.12 -4.15 -11.10
C PHE A 82 5.20 -3.09 -10.00
N SER A 83 4.58 -3.33 -8.86
CA SER A 83 4.72 -2.47 -7.69
C SER A 83 5.07 -3.28 -6.45
N TYR A 84 5.82 -2.65 -5.56
CA TYR A 84 6.12 -3.16 -4.24
C TYR A 84 6.00 -2.03 -3.23
N ASN A 85 5.29 -2.28 -2.14
CA ASN A 85 5.09 -1.36 -1.04
C ASN A 85 5.38 -2.06 0.28
N TYR A 86 6.07 -1.35 1.16
CA TYR A 86 6.27 -1.73 2.55
C TYR A 86 5.60 -0.69 3.44
N LEU A 87 4.99 -1.11 4.53
CA LEU A 87 4.46 -0.22 5.57
C LEU A 87 4.80 -0.79 6.94
N HIS A 88 5.68 -0.10 7.67
CA HIS A 88 5.97 -0.40 9.06
C HIS A 88 5.09 0.45 9.99
N ARG A 89 4.59 -0.16 11.06
CA ARG A 89 3.83 0.51 12.12
C ARG A 89 4.56 0.34 13.44
N PHE A 90 4.86 1.47 14.08
CA PHE A 90 5.45 1.54 15.40
C PHE A 90 4.37 1.93 16.41
N TYR A 91 4.22 1.12 17.44
CA TYR A 91 3.35 1.39 18.58
C TYR A 91 4.20 2.01 19.68
N THR A 92 3.76 3.15 20.22
CA THR A 92 4.56 3.93 21.17
C THR A 92 4.63 3.23 22.51
N ASP A 93 3.48 2.76 23.01
CA ASP A 93 3.37 2.11 24.31
C ASP A 93 3.41 0.57 24.20
N HIS A 94 3.04 0.00 23.05
CA HIS A 94 3.00 -1.44 22.79
C HIS A 94 3.97 -1.86 21.68
N SER A 95 5.25 -1.51 21.83
CA SER A 95 6.26 -1.75 20.79
C SER A 95 6.40 -3.22 20.36
N ASP A 96 6.01 -4.17 21.22
CA ASP A 96 6.01 -5.61 21.00
C ASP A 96 5.07 -6.06 19.88
N VAL A 97 4.04 -5.27 19.57
CA VAL A 97 3.08 -5.54 18.48
C VAL A 97 3.33 -4.67 17.24
N SER A 98 4.48 -3.98 17.17
CA SER A 98 4.94 -3.30 15.97
C SER A 98 5.05 -4.28 14.80
N SER A 99 4.67 -3.81 13.61
CA SER A 99 4.42 -4.71 12.48
C SER A 99 4.88 -4.13 11.15
N GLY A 100 5.19 -5.02 10.19
CA GLY A 100 5.55 -4.67 8.83
C GLY A 100 4.67 -5.38 7.81
N ASP A 101 3.94 -4.62 7.02
CA ASP A 101 3.13 -5.15 5.92
C ASP A 101 3.87 -4.98 4.60
N HIS A 102 3.90 -6.05 3.81
CA HIS A 102 4.46 -6.07 2.46
C HIS A 102 3.34 -6.29 1.45
N ALA A 103 3.33 -5.53 0.36
CA ALA A 103 2.38 -5.70 -0.72
C ALA A 103 3.10 -5.59 -2.06
N ALA A 104 3.00 -6.64 -2.89
CA ALA A 104 3.47 -6.67 -4.26
C ALA A 104 2.28 -6.81 -5.21
N ALA A 105 2.34 -6.14 -6.36
CA ALA A 105 1.35 -6.32 -7.42
C ALA A 105 1.99 -6.39 -8.80
N LEU A 106 1.40 -7.19 -9.68
CA LEU A 106 1.75 -7.28 -11.09
C LEU A 106 0.49 -7.05 -11.91
N LEU A 107 0.50 -6.01 -12.73
CA LEU A 107 -0.59 -5.66 -13.62
C LEU A 107 -0.08 -5.69 -15.05
N ALA A 108 -0.84 -6.29 -15.95
CA ALA A 108 -0.56 -6.16 -17.38
C ALA A 108 -1.85 -5.93 -18.15
N ALA A 109 -1.76 -5.16 -19.22
CA ALA A 109 -2.84 -4.99 -20.18
C ALA A 109 -2.25 -4.97 -21.58
N VAL A 110 -2.91 -5.67 -22.50
CA VAL A 110 -2.61 -5.63 -23.92
C VAL A 110 -3.92 -5.55 -24.70
N THR A 111 -3.98 -4.67 -25.70
CA THR A 111 -5.09 -4.63 -26.65
C THR A 111 -4.56 -4.85 -28.05
N SER A 112 -5.22 -5.75 -28.77
CA SER A 112 -4.98 -6.02 -30.18
C SER A 112 -6.30 -6.06 -30.93
N GLY A 113 -6.50 -5.09 -31.84
CA GLY A 113 -7.78 -4.90 -32.53
C GLY A 113 -8.91 -4.68 -31.53
N LYS A 114 -9.92 -5.55 -31.60
CA LYS A 114 -11.12 -5.51 -30.73
C LYS A 114 -10.94 -6.28 -29.43
N VAL A 115 -9.83 -6.99 -29.23
CA VAL A 115 -9.61 -7.85 -28.07
C VAL A 115 -8.68 -7.16 -27.09
N ARG A 116 -9.10 -7.08 -25.83
CA ARG A 116 -8.28 -6.64 -24.70
C ARG A 116 -8.10 -7.78 -23.71
N VAL A 117 -6.86 -8.03 -23.32
CA VAL A 117 -6.51 -8.94 -22.22
C VAL A 117 -5.86 -8.11 -21.13
N SER A 118 -6.29 -8.31 -19.89
CA SER A 118 -5.69 -7.65 -18.73
C SER A 118 -5.60 -8.61 -17.56
N THR A 119 -4.52 -8.51 -16.79
CA THR A 119 -4.28 -9.28 -15.58
C THR A 119 -3.96 -8.37 -14.40
N SER A 120 -4.32 -8.81 -13.20
CA SER A 120 -4.00 -8.16 -11.94
C SER A 120 -3.73 -9.22 -10.89
N HIS A 121 -2.46 -9.37 -10.53
CA HIS A 121 -2.00 -10.23 -9.46
C HIS A 121 -1.56 -9.37 -8.28
N SER A 122 -1.86 -9.81 -7.07
CA SER A 122 -1.33 -9.19 -5.85
C SER A 122 -0.98 -10.24 -4.80
N LEU A 123 0.09 -9.96 -4.07
CA LEU A 123 0.58 -10.76 -2.94
C LEU A 123 0.80 -9.81 -1.77
N SER A 124 0.19 -10.08 -0.63
CA SER A 124 0.41 -9.30 0.60
C SER A 124 0.83 -10.21 1.73
N TYR A 125 1.86 -9.82 2.47
CA TYR A 125 2.25 -10.44 3.73
C TYR A 125 2.02 -9.43 4.84
N LEU A 126 1.00 -9.69 5.67
CA LEU A 126 0.53 -8.79 6.71
C LEU A 126 0.91 -9.36 8.07
N THR A 127 1.44 -8.53 8.95
CA THR A 127 1.94 -8.97 10.27
C THR A 127 1.35 -8.18 11.44
N GLY A 128 0.41 -7.26 11.17
CA GLY A 128 -0.25 -6.44 12.20
C GLY A 128 -1.24 -7.22 13.08
N ILE A 129 -1.71 -6.52 14.11
CA ILE A 129 -2.79 -7.00 14.99
C ILE A 129 -4.04 -7.30 14.16
N GLN A 130 -4.61 -8.49 14.36
CA GLN A 130 -5.84 -8.89 13.69
C GLN A 130 -7.04 -8.69 14.63
N GLY A 131 -8.07 -8.03 14.13
CA GLY A 131 -9.29 -7.72 14.88
C GLY A 131 -10.56 -8.01 14.10
N GLY A 132 -11.68 -8.09 14.82
CA GLY A 132 -13.02 -8.05 14.23
C GLY A 132 -13.94 -9.23 14.56
N ASN A 133 -13.42 -10.37 15.05
CA ASN A 133 -14.27 -11.50 15.49
C ASN A 133 -13.56 -12.51 16.42
N GLN A 134 -12.42 -12.16 17.01
CA GLN A 134 -11.69 -13.04 17.93
C GLN A 134 -11.83 -12.55 19.37
N LEU A 135 -11.93 -13.49 20.30
CA LEU A 135 -12.00 -13.22 21.74
C LEU A 135 -10.71 -12.56 22.27
N ILE A 136 -9.58 -12.83 21.60
CA ILE A 136 -8.26 -12.28 21.88
C ILE A 136 -7.70 -11.79 20.54
N ALA A 137 -7.34 -10.51 20.45
CA ALA A 137 -6.64 -9.99 19.28
C ALA A 137 -5.16 -10.32 19.42
N GLU A 138 -4.64 -11.09 18.48
CA GLU A 138 -3.23 -11.47 18.43
C GLU A 138 -2.56 -10.84 17.21
N GLN A 139 -1.26 -10.58 17.35
CA GLN A 139 -0.42 -10.32 16.20
C GLN A 139 -0.29 -11.63 15.40
N GLY A 140 -0.58 -11.57 14.10
CA GLY A 140 -0.62 -12.78 13.29
C GLY A 140 -0.15 -12.54 11.88
N ASN A 141 0.56 -13.52 11.34
CA ASN A 141 1.09 -13.48 9.98
C ASN A 141 0.04 -13.99 9.00
N ARG A 142 -0.27 -13.18 7.97
CA ARG A 142 -1.21 -13.56 6.92
C ARG A 142 -0.59 -13.33 5.55
N LEU A 143 -0.50 -14.41 4.79
CA LEU A 143 -0.21 -14.35 3.36
C LEU A 143 -1.54 -14.29 2.60
N LEU A 144 -1.75 -13.22 1.85
CA LEU A 144 -2.89 -13.02 0.98
C LEU A 144 -2.41 -13.04 -0.47
N PHE A 145 -3.06 -13.87 -1.29
CA PHE A 145 -2.83 -13.89 -2.73
C PHE A 145 -4.15 -13.61 -3.43
N SER A 146 -4.13 -12.74 -4.44
CA SER A 146 -5.27 -12.45 -5.29
C SER A 146 -4.81 -12.43 -6.75
N ASP A 147 -5.59 -13.07 -7.60
CA ASP A 147 -5.34 -13.18 -9.02
C ASP A 147 -6.64 -12.86 -9.78
N GLN A 148 -6.49 -12.15 -10.89
CA GLN A 148 -7.57 -11.84 -11.81
C GLN A 148 -7.05 -11.77 -13.24
N LEU A 149 -7.63 -12.58 -14.13
CA LEU A 149 -7.51 -12.44 -15.58
C LEU A 149 -8.85 -11.96 -16.16
N ARG A 150 -8.80 -10.97 -17.05
CA ARG A 150 -9.96 -10.44 -17.76
C ARG A 150 -9.68 -10.38 -19.25
N VAL A 151 -10.61 -10.92 -20.03
CA VAL A 151 -10.66 -10.78 -21.49
C VAL A 151 -11.90 -9.96 -21.83
N SER A 152 -11.76 -9.01 -22.77
CA SER A 152 -12.86 -8.14 -23.21
C SER A 152 -12.82 -7.98 -24.72
N LEU A 153 -14.01 -7.90 -25.33
CA LEU A 153 -14.19 -7.78 -26.77
C LEU A 153 -15.02 -6.53 -27.07
N ASP A 154 -14.51 -5.67 -27.93
CA ASP A 154 -15.22 -4.50 -28.46
C ASP A 154 -16.10 -4.90 -29.64
N LEU A 155 -17.41 -4.92 -29.40
CA LEU A 155 -18.42 -5.28 -30.41
C LEU A 155 -18.90 -4.10 -31.25
N THR A 156 -18.35 -2.89 -31.07
CA THR A 156 -18.78 -1.69 -31.80
C THR A 156 -18.68 -1.93 -33.32
N PRO A 157 -19.73 -1.68 -34.11
CA PRO A 157 -19.67 -1.77 -35.58
C PRO A 157 -18.56 -0.87 -36.14
N LYS A 158 -17.93 -1.29 -37.24
CA LYS A 158 -16.93 -0.47 -37.93
C LYS A 158 -17.57 0.72 -38.63
#